data_AF-A0A8B3CMD7-F1
#
_entry.id   AF-A0A8B3CMD7-F1
#
_cell.length_a   1.000
_cell.length_b   1.000
_cell.length_c   1.000
_cell.angle_alpha   90.00
_cell.angle_beta   90.00
_cell.angle_gamma   90.00
#
_symmetry.space_group_name_H-M   'P 1'
#
loop_
_entity.id
_entity.type
_entity.pdbx_description
1 polymer ?
#
loop_
_entity_poly.entity_id
_entity_poly.type
_entity_poly.pdbx_seq_one_letter_code
_entity_poly.pdbx_strand_id
1 'polypeptide(L)'
;MESLTLKKFLSCLLLILIFSRCSQSQVDDPIRDNYLTNLFLTTASLPCVSQTYKNPFGFTDPSGDVKAGFLNIPNNEIGHLDLISGNVHENTNDVSFQLELASVPETIDVNLNSDKTSPEYEWGYLFQGENSFKISITHYPDGIPEKISFRNLNVMIWKNQTFIGGCGNLSIQGNVISWLCDKSTIPALGEISRTQSITIESKAKNRNILYSDCN
;
A
#
# COMPACT_ATOMS: atom_id res chain seq x y z
N MET A 1 14.80 73.51 11.93
CA MET A 1 15.83 72.46 12.04
C MET A 1 15.15 71.09 12.10
N GLU A 2 14.27 70.78 11.12
CA GLU A 2 13.39 69.58 11.14
C GLU A 2 13.43 68.78 9.81
N SER A 3 14.14 69.28 8.80
CA SER A 3 14.19 68.69 7.46
C SER A 3 15.27 67.59 7.30
N LEU A 4 16.33 67.63 8.12
CA LEU A 4 17.46 66.70 8.00
C LEU A 4 17.20 65.34 8.67
N THR A 5 16.40 65.33 9.74
CA THR A 5 16.02 64.13 10.50
C THR A 5 15.01 63.27 9.74
N LEU A 6 14.05 63.90 9.06
CA LEU A 6 13.05 63.18 8.27
C LEU A 6 13.65 62.48 7.04
N LYS A 7 14.60 63.12 6.34
CA LYS A 7 15.30 62.50 5.20
C LYS A 7 16.16 61.30 5.60
N LYS A 8 16.85 61.37 6.75
CA LYS A 8 17.62 60.24 7.28
C LYS A 8 16.72 59.09 7.71
N PHE A 9 15.56 59.39 8.29
CA PHE A 9 14.57 58.38 8.70
C PHE A 9 13.94 57.68 7.48
N LEU A 10 13.55 58.43 6.44
CA LEU A 10 13.01 57.87 5.21
C LEU A 10 14.04 57.02 4.45
N SER A 11 15.30 57.46 4.41
CA SER A 11 16.38 56.69 3.77
C SER A 11 16.71 55.40 4.51
N CYS A 12 16.59 55.39 5.85
CA CYS A 12 16.79 54.20 6.66
C CYS A 12 15.62 53.21 6.48
N LEU A 13 14.38 53.70 6.36
CA LEU A 13 13.21 52.87 6.07
C LEU A 13 13.28 52.23 4.67
N LEU A 14 13.76 52.99 3.67
CA LEU A 14 13.93 52.48 2.31
C LEU A 14 15.00 51.37 2.25
N LEU A 15 16.11 51.52 2.99
CA LEU A 15 17.15 50.50 3.10
C LEU A 15 16.62 49.22 3.77
N ILE A 16 15.81 49.34 4.84
CA ILE A 16 15.19 48.19 5.51
C ILE A 16 14.20 47.46 4.58
N LEU A 17 13.46 48.19 3.73
CA LEU A 17 12.55 47.62 2.73
C LEU A 17 13.27 46.95 1.55
N ILE A 18 14.48 47.40 1.21
CA ILE A 18 15.33 46.77 0.18
C ILE A 18 15.97 45.49 0.73
N PHE A 19 16.43 45.46 1.99
CA PHE A 19 17.01 44.26 2.60
C PHE A 19 15.98 43.20 3.03
N SER A 20 14.70 43.56 3.20
CA SER A 20 13.62 42.61 3.48
C SER A 20 13.03 41.93 2.23
N ARG A 21 13.44 42.32 1.01
CA ARG A 21 13.07 41.63 -0.24
C ARG A 21 14.11 40.64 -0.76
N CYS A 22 15.14 40.34 0.03
CA CYS A 22 16.07 39.23 -0.21
C CYS A 22 15.94 38.14 0.87
N SER A 23 14.72 37.77 1.27
CA SER A 23 14.50 36.46 1.88
C SER A 23 14.17 35.48 0.74
N GLN A 24 15.21 34.77 0.31
CA GLN A 24 15.21 33.48 -0.38
C GLN A 24 13.89 33.12 -1.08
N SER A 25 13.89 33.14 -2.41
CA SER A 25 13.02 32.20 -3.11
C SER A 25 13.35 30.84 -2.52
N GLN A 26 12.36 30.14 -1.97
CA GLN A 26 12.46 28.69 -1.90
C GLN A 26 12.63 28.27 -3.35
N VAL A 27 13.88 28.02 -3.74
CA VAL A 27 14.16 27.18 -4.88
C VAL A 27 13.52 25.87 -4.45
N ASP A 28 12.36 25.57 -5.04
CA ASP A 28 11.81 24.22 -5.05
C ASP A 28 12.93 23.38 -5.64
N ASP A 29 13.76 22.83 -4.77
CA ASP A 29 14.95 22.10 -5.14
C ASP A 29 14.44 20.76 -5.65
N PRO A 30 14.34 20.55 -6.98
CA PRO A 30 13.74 19.34 -7.52
C PRO A 30 14.56 18.13 -7.06
N ILE A 31 15.83 18.35 -6.68
CA ILE A 31 16.72 17.36 -6.13
C ILE A 31 16.25 16.93 -4.75
N ARG A 32 15.77 17.83 -3.87
CA ARG A 32 15.36 17.45 -2.50
C ARG A 32 14.05 16.67 -2.47
N ASP A 33 13.08 17.06 -3.30
CA ASP A 33 11.83 16.30 -3.45
C ASP A 33 12.11 14.93 -4.08
N ASN A 34 13.02 14.87 -5.05
CA ASN A 34 13.42 13.62 -5.69
C ASN A 34 14.32 12.76 -4.75
N TYR A 35 15.13 13.38 -3.88
CA TYR A 35 15.98 12.67 -2.92
C TYR A 35 15.17 12.06 -1.78
N LEU A 36 14.16 12.78 -1.27
CA LEU A 36 13.20 12.25 -0.28
C LEU A 36 12.33 11.13 -0.86
N THR A 37 11.93 11.26 -2.14
CA THR A 37 11.17 10.23 -2.85
C THR A 37 12.00 8.98 -3.13
N ASN A 38 13.31 9.11 -3.35
CA ASN A 38 14.22 8.01 -3.71
C ASN A 38 14.97 7.37 -2.53
N LEU A 39 14.74 7.81 -1.28
CA LEU A 39 15.55 7.37 -0.13
C LEU A 39 15.23 5.95 0.36
N PHE A 40 14.35 5.17 -0.29
CA PHE A 40 14.02 3.80 0.10
C PHE A 40 15.25 2.87 0.07
N LEU A 41 15.71 2.41 1.23
CA LEU A 41 16.69 1.33 1.33
C LEU A 41 15.95 0.00 1.51
N THR A 42 16.08 -0.86 0.51
CA THR A 42 15.28 -2.07 0.32
C THR A 42 16.09 -3.30 0.76
N THR A 43 15.54 -4.07 1.70
CA THR A 43 16.10 -5.38 2.12
C THR A 43 15.06 -6.51 2.02
N ALA A 44 14.03 -6.36 1.18
CA ALA A 44 12.98 -7.36 0.99
C ALA A 44 13.55 -8.61 0.31
N SER A 45 13.10 -9.79 0.70
CA SER A 45 13.73 -11.04 0.27
C SER A 45 12.79 -12.12 -0.29
N LEU A 46 11.59 -11.80 -0.80
CA LEU A 46 10.89 -12.38 -1.99
C LEU A 46 9.35 -12.25 -1.90
N PRO A 47 8.58 -12.21 -3.01
CA PRO A 47 8.90 -11.75 -4.35
C PRO A 47 7.98 -10.59 -4.70
N CYS A 48 8.55 -9.40 -4.59
CA CYS A 48 8.07 -8.17 -5.23
C CYS A 48 8.62 -8.09 -6.66
N VAL A 49 8.78 -9.28 -7.24
CA VAL A 49 9.31 -9.60 -8.54
C VAL A 49 8.36 -10.63 -9.11
N SER A 50 7.81 -10.33 -10.28
CA SER A 50 6.86 -11.19 -10.95
C SER A 50 7.42 -12.60 -11.17
N GLN A 51 6.69 -13.62 -10.73
CA GLN A 51 7.04 -15.04 -10.87
C GLN A 51 6.18 -15.69 -11.93
N THR A 52 6.70 -16.73 -12.60
CA THR A 52 5.87 -17.54 -13.50
C THR A 52 4.75 -18.24 -12.71
N TYR A 53 3.51 -18.04 -13.14
CA TYR A 53 2.37 -18.72 -12.52
C TYR A 53 2.20 -20.13 -13.10
N LYS A 54 2.08 -21.11 -12.22
CA LYS A 54 1.66 -22.49 -12.52
C LYS A 54 0.73 -22.94 -11.40
N ASN A 55 -0.38 -23.58 -11.74
CA ASN A 55 -1.31 -24.12 -10.74
C ASN A 55 -0.87 -25.55 -10.30
N PRO A 56 -0.78 -25.86 -8.99
CA PRO A 56 -0.85 -24.94 -7.85
C PRO A 56 0.40 -24.06 -7.74
N PHE A 57 0.20 -22.85 -7.22
CA PHE A 57 1.27 -21.91 -6.93
C PHE A 57 1.44 -21.76 -5.42
N GLY A 58 2.68 -21.65 -4.96
CA GLY A 58 3.00 -21.36 -3.57
C GLY A 58 4.29 -20.57 -3.45
N PHE A 59 4.41 -19.80 -2.37
CA PHE A 59 5.62 -19.05 -2.04
C PHE A 59 5.88 -19.08 -0.53
N THR A 60 7.11 -18.74 -0.16
CA THR A 60 7.58 -18.57 1.22
C THR A 60 8.57 -17.40 1.25
N ASP A 61 8.55 -16.63 2.33
CA ASP A 61 9.45 -15.50 2.57
C ASP A 61 9.98 -15.52 4.02
N PRO A 62 11.23 -15.10 4.30
CA PRO A 62 11.72 -14.97 5.66
C PRO A 62 11.02 -13.82 6.40
N SER A 63 10.62 -14.06 7.65
CA SER A 63 9.99 -13.02 8.49
C SER A 63 10.89 -11.80 8.70
N GLY A 64 10.23 -10.64 8.83
CA GLY A 64 10.80 -9.41 9.33
C GLY A 64 11.26 -8.48 8.21
N ASP A 65 10.63 -8.55 7.03
CA ASP A 65 11.03 -7.76 5.87
C ASP A 65 10.01 -6.73 5.38
N VAL A 66 8.95 -6.47 6.14
CA VAL A 66 8.06 -5.31 5.93
C VAL A 66 8.84 -4.00 5.85
N LYS A 67 8.59 -3.22 4.80
CA LYS A 67 9.21 -1.92 4.61
C LYS A 67 8.22 -0.80 4.88
N ALA A 68 8.75 0.27 5.45
CA ALA A 68 8.19 1.60 5.30
C ALA A 68 9.26 2.45 4.61
N GLY A 69 8.88 3.59 4.03
CA GLY A 69 9.89 4.53 3.52
C GLY A 69 11.01 4.81 4.54
N PHE A 70 12.20 5.12 4.03
CA PHE A 70 13.50 5.17 4.74
C PHE A 70 13.55 5.70 6.17
N LEU A 71 12.72 6.69 6.50
CA LEU A 71 12.74 7.38 7.80
C LEU A 71 11.78 6.78 8.82
N ASN A 72 10.98 5.79 8.42
CA ASN A 72 9.99 5.15 9.27
C ASN A 72 10.42 3.70 9.48
N ILE A 73 10.71 3.35 10.73
CA ILE A 73 10.87 1.95 11.12
C ILE A 73 9.45 1.42 11.37
N PRO A 74 9.05 0.30 10.76
CA PRO A 74 7.78 -0.34 11.08
C PRO A 74 7.71 -0.58 12.59
N ASN A 75 6.66 -0.09 13.23
CA ASN A 75 6.39 -0.42 14.63
C ASN A 75 5.67 -1.78 14.71
N ASN A 76 5.51 -2.30 15.93
CA ASN A 76 4.83 -3.59 16.15
C ASN A 76 3.36 -3.59 15.68
N GLU A 77 2.76 -2.43 15.43
CA GLU A 77 1.38 -2.31 14.95
C GLU A 77 1.26 -2.70 13.46
N ILE A 78 2.37 -2.82 12.74
CA ILE A 78 2.42 -3.10 11.28
C ILE A 78 3.00 -4.49 10.99
N GLY A 79 3.34 -5.28 12.02
CA GLY A 79 3.80 -6.67 11.88
C GLY A 79 2.78 -7.64 11.27
N HIS A 80 1.57 -7.17 11.00
CA HIS A 80 0.54 -7.90 10.26
C HIS A 80 0.61 -7.66 8.75
N LEU A 81 1.63 -6.95 8.25
CA LEU A 81 1.95 -6.88 6.82
C LEU A 81 2.98 -7.92 6.38
N ASP A 82 3.74 -8.49 7.32
CA ASP A 82 4.84 -9.45 7.07
C ASP A 82 4.27 -10.76 6.52
N LEU A 83 4.38 -10.97 5.22
CA LEU A 83 3.89 -12.14 4.49
C LEU A 83 4.90 -13.28 4.61
N ILE A 84 4.57 -14.32 5.36
CA ILE A 84 5.47 -15.46 5.56
C ILE A 84 5.34 -16.50 4.45
N SER A 85 4.12 -16.76 4.00
CA SER A 85 3.86 -17.74 2.96
C SER A 85 2.49 -17.54 2.33
N GLY A 86 2.23 -18.26 1.24
CA GLY A 86 0.89 -18.33 0.70
C GLY A 86 0.75 -19.29 -0.46
N ASN A 87 -0.48 -19.67 -0.76
CA ASN A 87 -0.83 -20.66 -1.76
C ASN A 87 -2.04 -20.24 -2.58
N VAL A 88 -2.02 -20.61 -3.86
CA VAL A 88 -3.15 -20.49 -4.78
C VAL A 88 -3.39 -21.85 -5.41
N HIS A 89 -4.63 -22.31 -5.33
CA HIS A 89 -5.05 -23.53 -6.01
C HIS A 89 -6.33 -23.28 -6.80
N GLU A 90 -6.22 -23.43 -8.11
CA GLU A 90 -7.33 -23.32 -9.04
C GLU A 90 -7.95 -24.70 -9.29
N ASN A 91 -9.25 -24.80 -9.03
CA ASN A 91 -10.08 -25.96 -9.33
C ASN A 91 -11.04 -25.67 -10.50
N THR A 92 -11.84 -26.67 -10.88
CA THR A 92 -12.86 -26.51 -11.92
C THR A 92 -13.88 -25.42 -11.58
N ASN A 93 -14.34 -25.37 -10.32
CA ASN A 93 -15.47 -24.53 -9.91
C ASN A 93 -15.05 -23.30 -9.09
N ASP A 94 -13.84 -23.30 -8.55
CA ASP A 94 -13.39 -22.26 -7.62
C ASP A 94 -11.89 -22.00 -7.76
N VAL A 95 -11.45 -20.93 -7.11
CA VAL A 95 -10.05 -20.67 -6.83
C VAL A 95 -9.92 -20.43 -5.33
N SER A 96 -9.04 -21.20 -4.70
CA SER A 96 -8.73 -21.09 -3.28
C SER A 96 -7.41 -20.36 -3.07
N PHE A 97 -7.39 -19.51 -2.05
CA PHE A 97 -6.27 -18.66 -1.71
C PHE A 97 -5.94 -18.80 -0.23
N GLN A 98 -4.65 -18.66 0.09
CA GLN A 98 -4.15 -18.71 1.45
C GLN A 98 -2.97 -17.76 1.61
N LEU A 99 -2.96 -16.96 2.66
CA LEU A 99 -1.81 -16.16 3.10
C LEU A 99 -1.51 -16.50 4.56
N GLU A 100 -0.23 -16.64 4.89
CA GLU A 100 0.27 -16.70 6.25
C GLU A 100 0.99 -15.39 6.56
N LEU A 101 0.54 -14.70 7.61
CA LEU A 101 1.15 -13.46 8.07
C LEU A 101 1.98 -13.73 9.32
N ALA A 102 2.99 -12.92 9.64
CA ALA A 102 3.73 -13.08 10.90
C ALA A 102 2.81 -12.94 12.12
N SER A 103 1.78 -12.11 12.00
CA SER A 103 0.68 -12.04 12.97
C SER A 103 -0.61 -11.58 12.29
N VAL A 104 -1.73 -12.21 12.66
CA VAL A 104 -3.06 -11.73 12.27
C VAL A 104 -3.72 -11.09 13.51
N PRO A 105 -3.96 -9.77 13.51
CA PRO A 105 -4.58 -9.13 14.66
C PRO A 105 -6.06 -9.48 14.73
N GLU A 106 -6.64 -9.52 15.93
CA GLU A 106 -8.10 -9.71 16.08
C GLU A 106 -8.87 -8.55 15.43
N THR A 107 -8.31 -7.35 15.54
CA THR A 107 -8.89 -6.09 15.08
C THR A 107 -7.84 -5.19 14.49
N ILE A 108 -8.23 -4.37 13.53
CA ILE A 108 -7.37 -3.40 12.86
C ILE A 108 -8.01 -2.00 12.92
N ASP A 109 -7.18 -0.98 13.10
CA ASP A 109 -7.60 0.41 13.03
C ASP A 109 -7.66 0.83 11.55
N VAL A 110 -8.80 1.37 11.12
CA VAL A 110 -9.09 1.74 9.74
C VAL A 110 -9.64 3.15 9.64
N ASN A 111 -9.78 3.64 8.40
CA ASN A 111 -10.17 4.99 8.02
C ASN A 111 -9.23 6.06 8.62
N LEU A 112 -7.95 5.71 8.78
CA LEU A 112 -6.89 6.61 9.25
C LEU A 112 -6.44 7.56 8.14
N ASN A 113 -6.77 7.25 6.87
CA ASN A 113 -6.58 8.10 5.71
C ASN A 113 -7.91 8.70 5.22
N SER A 114 -7.87 9.88 4.61
CA SER A 114 -9.02 10.53 3.97
C SER A 114 -9.12 10.27 2.46
N ASP A 115 -8.06 9.75 1.84
CA ASP A 115 -7.99 9.43 0.42
C ASP A 115 -8.66 8.10 0.10
N LYS A 116 -9.84 8.16 -0.51
CA LYS A 116 -10.64 7.00 -0.91
C LYS A 116 -10.23 6.38 -2.26
N THR A 117 -9.27 6.97 -2.96
CA THR A 117 -8.86 6.51 -4.30
C THR A 117 -7.94 5.31 -4.25
N SER A 118 -7.26 5.11 -3.11
CA SER A 118 -6.36 3.98 -2.87
C SER A 118 -6.82 3.20 -1.64
N PRO A 119 -6.58 1.89 -1.60
CA PRO A 119 -6.86 1.11 -0.41
C PRO A 119 -5.94 1.55 0.73
N GLU A 120 -6.50 1.63 1.93
CA GLU A 120 -5.73 1.86 3.14
C GLU A 120 -4.97 0.61 3.55
N TYR A 121 -5.56 -0.56 3.33
CA TYR A 121 -4.91 -1.85 3.54
C TYR A 121 -5.21 -2.77 2.36
N GLU A 122 -4.21 -3.51 1.89
CA GLU A 122 -4.37 -4.50 0.83
C GLU A 122 -3.38 -5.65 1.02
N TRP A 123 -3.87 -6.90 0.97
CA TRP A 123 -3.06 -8.11 0.89
C TRP A 123 -3.58 -8.95 -0.26
N GLY A 124 -2.76 -9.32 -1.23
CA GLY A 124 -3.26 -10.16 -2.30
C GLY A 124 -2.32 -10.50 -3.42
N TYR A 125 -2.93 -11.06 -4.45
CA TYR A 125 -2.29 -11.62 -5.63
C TYR A 125 -2.62 -10.77 -6.86
N LEU A 126 -1.59 -10.44 -7.62
CA LEU A 126 -1.69 -9.81 -8.92
C LEU A 126 -1.25 -10.80 -10.00
N PHE A 127 -2.21 -11.29 -10.77
CA PHE A 127 -1.95 -12.13 -11.93
C PHE A 127 -1.85 -11.29 -13.19
N GLN A 128 -0.87 -11.58 -14.05
CA GLN A 128 -0.62 -10.85 -15.28
C GLN A 128 -0.52 -11.80 -16.48
N GLY A 129 -1.13 -11.43 -17.60
CA GLY A 129 -1.16 -12.17 -18.85
C GLY A 129 -1.87 -11.34 -19.92
N GLU A 130 -2.74 -11.96 -20.73
CA GLU A 130 -3.64 -11.22 -21.64
C GLU A 130 -4.57 -10.27 -20.86
N ASN A 131 -5.07 -10.75 -19.73
CA ASN A 131 -5.79 -9.96 -18.74
C ASN A 131 -4.99 -9.89 -17.45
N SER A 132 -5.13 -8.78 -16.74
CA SER A 132 -4.63 -8.62 -15.38
C SER A 132 -5.74 -8.88 -14.38
N PHE A 133 -5.47 -9.66 -13.34
CA PHE A 133 -6.39 -9.89 -12.23
C PHE A 133 -5.72 -9.48 -10.92
N LYS A 134 -6.38 -8.64 -10.14
CA LYS A 134 -6.01 -8.37 -8.75
C LYS A 134 -7.05 -8.99 -7.85
N ILE A 135 -6.63 -9.85 -6.93
CA ILE A 135 -7.50 -10.51 -5.95
C ILE A 135 -6.88 -10.28 -4.59
N SER A 136 -7.55 -9.48 -3.77
CA SER A 136 -6.97 -9.02 -2.52
C SER A 136 -8.00 -8.84 -1.42
N ILE A 137 -7.57 -9.10 -0.19
CA ILE A 137 -8.20 -8.61 1.02
C ILE A 137 -7.95 -7.10 1.05
N THR A 138 -9.00 -6.29 1.12
CA THR A 138 -8.86 -4.84 0.93
C THR A 138 -9.78 -4.05 1.86
N HIS A 139 -9.24 -2.95 2.40
CA HIS A 139 -10.01 -1.88 3.05
C HIS A 139 -9.82 -0.57 2.30
N TYR A 140 -10.92 0.11 1.98
CA TYR A 140 -10.92 1.47 1.45
C TYR A 140 -11.43 2.43 2.52
N PRO A 141 -10.78 3.58 2.73
CA PRO A 141 -11.18 4.48 3.79
C PRO A 141 -12.53 5.14 3.49
N ASP A 142 -13.36 5.31 4.51
CA ASP A 142 -14.62 6.05 4.44
C ASP A 142 -14.56 7.44 5.12
N GLY A 143 -13.46 7.70 5.83
CA GLY A 143 -13.15 8.97 6.49
C GLY A 143 -13.51 9.04 7.98
N ILE A 144 -14.06 7.98 8.60
CA ILE A 144 -14.36 7.94 10.03
C ILE A 144 -13.46 6.90 10.70
N PRO A 145 -12.40 7.31 11.43
CA PRO A 145 -11.52 6.39 12.13
C PRO A 145 -12.30 5.44 13.02
N GLU A 146 -12.07 4.14 12.84
CA GLU A 146 -12.74 3.09 13.59
C GLU A 146 -11.84 1.88 13.75
N LYS A 147 -12.26 0.96 14.61
CA LYS A 147 -11.58 -0.30 14.85
C LYS A 147 -12.51 -1.43 14.46
N ILE A 148 -12.13 -2.20 13.45
CA ILE A 148 -12.95 -3.31 12.94
C ILE A 148 -12.27 -4.66 13.17
N SER A 149 -13.04 -5.72 13.20
CA SER A 149 -12.48 -7.09 13.19
C SER A 149 -11.76 -7.35 11.87
N PHE A 150 -10.55 -7.92 11.93
CA PHE A 150 -9.80 -8.26 10.72
C PHE A 150 -10.59 -9.24 9.82
N ARG A 151 -11.41 -10.11 10.43
CA ARG A 151 -12.29 -11.05 9.72
C ARG A 151 -13.38 -10.36 8.87
N ASN A 152 -13.67 -9.09 9.14
CA ASN A 152 -14.70 -8.34 8.42
C ASN A 152 -14.14 -7.63 7.17
N LEU A 153 -12.84 -7.76 6.90
CA LEU A 153 -12.24 -7.24 5.68
C LEU A 153 -12.80 -7.96 4.45
N ASN A 154 -13.02 -7.21 3.37
CA ASN A 154 -13.60 -7.74 2.15
C ASN A 154 -12.51 -8.28 1.24
N VAL A 155 -12.80 -9.39 0.55
CA VAL A 155 -12.00 -9.80 -0.61
C VAL A 155 -12.63 -9.22 -1.86
N MET A 156 -11.83 -8.47 -2.61
CA MET A 156 -12.26 -7.77 -3.82
C MET A 156 -11.45 -8.25 -5.01
N ILE A 157 -12.09 -8.26 -6.19
CA ILE A 157 -11.53 -8.75 -7.44
C ILE A 157 -11.64 -7.67 -8.51
N TRP A 158 -10.52 -7.40 -9.17
CA TRP A 158 -10.44 -6.52 -10.32
C TRP A 158 -9.90 -7.27 -11.51
N LYS A 159 -10.46 -6.99 -12.70
CA LYS A 159 -9.92 -7.40 -13.99
C LYS A 159 -9.60 -6.15 -14.79
N ASN A 160 -8.36 -6.02 -15.26
CA ASN A 160 -7.90 -4.85 -16.03
C ASN A 160 -8.29 -3.53 -15.34
N GLN A 161 -8.00 -3.44 -14.04
CA GLN A 161 -8.30 -2.29 -13.16
C GLN A 161 -9.80 -2.00 -12.94
N THR A 162 -10.71 -2.80 -13.50
CA THR A 162 -12.15 -2.67 -13.29
C THR A 162 -12.59 -3.64 -12.21
N PHE A 163 -13.32 -3.17 -11.21
CA PHE A 163 -13.90 -4.03 -10.17
C PHE A 163 -14.95 -4.95 -10.80
N ILE A 164 -14.85 -6.26 -10.54
CA ILE A 164 -15.76 -7.27 -11.11
C ILE A 164 -16.51 -8.09 -10.06
N GLY A 165 -16.17 -7.96 -8.78
CA GLY A 165 -16.88 -8.65 -7.70
C GLY A 165 -16.02 -8.85 -6.46
N GLY A 166 -16.61 -9.45 -5.43
CA GLY A 166 -15.91 -9.90 -4.23
C GLY A 166 -16.17 -11.39 -3.98
N CYS A 167 -15.33 -12.03 -3.16
CA CYS A 167 -15.48 -13.45 -2.86
C CYS A 167 -15.41 -13.79 -1.38
N GLY A 168 -16.33 -14.66 -0.94
CA GLY A 168 -16.29 -15.37 0.33
C GLY A 168 -16.17 -14.49 1.57
N ASN A 169 -16.03 -15.16 2.71
CA ASN A 169 -15.57 -14.55 3.95
C ASN A 169 -14.16 -15.07 4.25
N LEU A 170 -13.39 -14.31 5.01
CA LEU A 170 -12.09 -14.75 5.47
C LEU A 170 -12.24 -15.86 6.51
N SER A 171 -11.58 -16.99 6.27
CA SER A 171 -11.31 -18.01 7.28
C SER A 171 -9.94 -17.74 7.89
N ILE A 172 -9.87 -17.61 9.21
CA ILE A 172 -8.61 -17.32 9.92
C ILE A 172 -8.38 -18.39 10.99
N GLN A 173 -7.22 -19.05 10.92
CA GLN A 173 -6.76 -20.04 11.87
C GLN A 173 -5.33 -19.70 12.30
N GLY A 174 -5.19 -19.10 13.49
CA GLY A 174 -3.91 -18.54 13.93
C GLY A 174 -3.47 -17.42 12.99
N ASN A 175 -2.30 -17.62 12.38
CA ASN A 175 -1.67 -16.66 11.46
C ASN A 175 -2.03 -16.88 9.99
N VAL A 176 -2.83 -17.91 9.69
CA VAL A 176 -3.20 -18.29 8.33
C VAL A 176 -4.59 -17.75 8.02
N ILE A 177 -4.67 -17.01 6.92
CA ILE A 177 -5.90 -16.48 6.34
C ILE A 177 -6.18 -17.24 5.04
N SER A 178 -7.40 -17.68 4.83
CA SER A 178 -7.82 -18.33 3.59
C SER A 178 -9.19 -17.84 3.14
N TRP A 179 -9.40 -17.86 1.83
CA TRP A 179 -10.67 -17.52 1.20
C TRP A 179 -10.84 -18.28 -0.11
N LEU A 180 -12.09 -18.38 -0.56
CA LEU A 180 -12.49 -19.10 -1.76
C LEU A 180 -13.33 -18.19 -2.65
N CYS A 181 -13.01 -18.17 -3.94
CA CYS A 181 -13.72 -17.41 -4.95
C CYS A 181 -14.38 -18.37 -5.95
N ASP A 182 -15.72 -18.38 -5.94
CA ASP A 182 -16.53 -19.26 -6.78
C ASP A 182 -16.63 -18.71 -8.22
N LYS A 183 -16.27 -19.53 -9.21
CA LYS A 183 -16.29 -19.18 -10.63
C LYS A 183 -17.71 -19.06 -11.18
N SER A 184 -18.71 -19.67 -10.57
CA SER A 184 -20.11 -19.46 -10.94
C SER A 184 -20.59 -18.04 -10.63
N THR A 185 -20.05 -17.43 -9.57
CA THR A 185 -20.37 -16.03 -9.19
C THR A 185 -19.53 -15.04 -9.98
N ILE A 186 -18.25 -15.36 -10.22
CA ILE A 186 -17.33 -14.51 -10.99
C ILE A 186 -16.69 -15.35 -12.12
N PRO A 187 -17.38 -15.54 -13.27
CA PRO A 187 -16.92 -16.42 -14.36
C PRO A 187 -15.56 -16.05 -14.94
N ALA A 188 -15.19 -14.76 -14.88
CA ALA A 188 -13.90 -14.27 -15.36
C ALA A 188 -12.70 -14.93 -14.64
N LEU A 189 -12.88 -15.47 -13.43
CA LEU A 189 -11.83 -16.20 -12.71
C LEU A 189 -11.35 -17.46 -13.43
N GLY A 190 -12.13 -18.02 -14.37
CA GLY A 190 -11.68 -19.12 -15.22
C GLY A 190 -10.50 -18.76 -16.14
N GLU A 191 -10.23 -17.47 -16.33
CA GLU A 191 -9.11 -16.98 -17.14
C GLU A 191 -7.79 -16.91 -16.37
N ILE A 192 -7.79 -17.10 -15.04
CA ILE A 192 -6.55 -17.12 -14.22
C ILE A 192 -5.59 -18.21 -14.72
N SER A 193 -6.11 -19.36 -15.15
CA SER A 193 -5.34 -20.43 -15.80
C SER A 193 -4.50 -19.99 -17.01
N ARG A 194 -4.82 -18.85 -17.63
CA ARG A 194 -4.11 -18.27 -18.80
C ARG A 194 -3.11 -17.18 -18.42
N THR A 195 -3.02 -16.85 -17.14
CA THR A 195 -2.07 -15.85 -16.66
C THR A 195 -0.66 -16.42 -16.73
N GLN A 196 0.29 -15.57 -17.09
CA GLN A 196 1.68 -15.97 -17.30
C GLN A 196 2.47 -15.83 -16.01
N SER A 197 2.12 -14.83 -15.22
CA SER A 197 2.86 -14.49 -14.01
C SER A 197 1.96 -14.04 -12.88
N ILE A 198 2.52 -14.11 -11.68
CA ILE A 198 1.88 -13.76 -10.42
C ILE A 198 2.87 -12.95 -9.58
N THR A 199 2.36 -11.91 -8.95
CA THR A 199 3.04 -11.13 -7.91
C THR A 199 2.18 -11.16 -6.65
N ILE A 200 2.80 -11.13 -5.49
CA ILE A 200 2.13 -11.11 -4.19
C ILE A 200 2.55 -9.84 -3.50
N GLU A 201 1.60 -9.09 -2.97
CA GLU A 201 1.87 -7.81 -2.34
C GLU A 201 1.02 -7.66 -1.08
N SER A 202 1.62 -7.10 -0.02
CA SER A 202 0.90 -6.46 1.06
C SER A 202 1.27 -4.99 1.14
N LYS A 203 0.29 -4.15 1.43
CA LYS A 203 0.50 -2.71 1.64
C LYS A 203 -0.48 -2.12 2.63
N ALA A 204 -0.02 -1.13 3.36
CA ALA A 204 -0.86 -0.27 4.19
C ALA A 204 -0.49 1.20 4.01
N LYS A 205 -1.47 2.09 4.10
CA LYS A 205 -1.28 3.53 4.07
C LYS A 205 -1.74 4.15 5.38
N ASN A 206 -0.83 4.29 6.34
CA ASN A 206 -1.12 4.89 7.63
C ASN A 206 -0.57 6.33 7.68
N ARG A 207 -1.42 7.33 7.94
CA ARG A 207 -1.04 8.76 8.05
C ARG A 207 -0.17 9.25 6.87
N ASN A 208 -0.54 8.85 5.65
CA ASN A 208 0.16 9.16 4.39
C ASN A 208 1.55 8.52 4.23
N ILE A 209 1.94 7.60 5.12
CA ILE A 209 3.12 6.75 4.95
C ILE A 209 2.64 5.43 4.34
N LEU A 210 3.24 5.05 3.22
CA LEU A 210 3.06 3.74 2.61
C LEU A 210 4.02 2.76 3.26
N TYR A 211 3.44 1.67 3.76
CA TYR A 211 4.12 0.47 4.20
C TYR A 211 3.82 -0.59 3.16
N SER A 212 4.82 -1.34 2.77
CA SER A 212 4.67 -2.43 1.83
C SER A 212 5.63 -3.53 2.23
N ASP A 213 5.14 -4.75 2.12
CA ASP A 213 6.00 -5.92 2.10
C ASP A 213 6.51 -6.16 0.68
N CYS A 214 6.87 -5.05 0.01
CA CYS A 214 7.33 -4.95 -1.36
C CYS A 214 8.03 -3.64 -1.71
N ASN A 215 8.83 -3.67 -2.80
CA ASN A 215 9.53 -2.51 -3.37
C ASN A 215 8.58 -1.57 -4.12
#